data_AF-A0A398DRN2-F1
#
_entry.id   AF-A0A398DRN2-F1
#
_cell.length_a   1.000
_cell.length_b   1.000
_cell.length_c   1.000
_cell.angle_alpha   90.00
_cell.angle_beta   90.00
_cell.angle_gamma   90.00
#
_symmetry.space_group_name_H-M   'P 1'
#
loop_
_entity.id
_entity.type
_entity.pdbx_description
1 polymer ?
#
loop_
_entity_poly.entity_id
_entity_poly.type
_entity_poly.pdbx_seq_one_letter_code
_entity_poly.pdbx_strand_id
1 'polypeptide(L)'
;MRGGSSVRHVVSVSDWDDFVAVCYFGREGDWLDRCIRRAYLDMNRTLHGMSKLGELHSDWRTAMLRVLKDRLTILPGVHAWTQASFDAWHHESVDMLKRISSEHGFSSLSVGQAQKWINISVKYAIALGERRVPGFFRVYDVAHVALDNIVLERLTELGMSPLGCAWSRLDDYGQYMAVQEWVRKNFPTVPVEAEYDLWLRPRVDVDAEESRES
;
A
#
# COMPACT_ATOMS: atom_id res chain seq x y z
N MET A 1 -41.80 34.95 15.46
CA MET A 1 -40.50 34.72 14.81
C MET A 1 -39.55 34.14 15.85
N ARG A 2 -39.30 32.83 15.85
CA ARG A 2 -38.32 32.21 16.76
C ARG A 2 -36.99 32.15 16.00
N GLY A 3 -36.05 33.01 16.39
CA GLY A 3 -34.68 32.93 15.92
C GLY A 3 -34.05 31.65 16.45
N GLY A 4 -33.74 30.71 15.55
CA GLY A 4 -32.96 29.53 15.90
C GLY A 4 -31.53 29.96 16.19
N SER A 5 -31.09 29.79 17.44
CA SER A 5 -29.67 29.87 17.78
C SER A 5 -28.93 28.78 17.02
N SER A 6 -28.17 29.18 16.00
CA SER A 6 -27.19 28.31 15.35
C SER A 6 -26.17 27.87 16.40
N VAL A 7 -26.09 26.57 16.65
CA VAL A 7 -25.06 25.99 17.52
C VAL A 7 -23.72 26.19 16.84
N ARG A 8 -22.85 27.02 17.45
CA ARG A 8 -21.47 27.18 16.98
C ARG A 8 -20.69 25.94 17.38
N HIS A 9 -20.32 25.13 16.39
CA HIS A 9 -19.41 24.01 16.60
C HIS A 9 -17.97 24.53 16.71
N VAL A 10 -17.27 24.13 17.78
CA VAL A 10 -15.86 24.50 18.04
C VAL A 10 -14.89 23.67 17.19
N VAL A 11 -15.29 22.45 16.83
CA VAL A 11 -14.48 21.48 16.08
C VAL A 11 -14.89 21.55 14.61
N SER A 12 -13.90 21.73 13.74
CA SER A 12 -14.07 21.77 12.28
C SER A 12 -14.04 20.38 11.65
N VAL A 13 -14.43 20.27 10.39
CA VAL A 13 -14.28 19.02 9.61
C VAL A 13 -12.80 18.61 9.50
N SER A 14 -11.88 19.58 9.41
CA SER A 14 -10.45 19.30 9.36
C SER A 14 -9.93 18.69 10.67
N ASP A 15 -10.48 19.11 11.81
CA ASP A 15 -10.11 18.54 13.10
C ASP A 15 -10.58 17.07 13.22
N TRP A 16 -11.76 16.75 12.65
CA TRP A 16 -12.25 15.37 12.57
C TRP A 16 -11.42 14.52 11.62
N ASP A 17 -11.02 15.06 10.47
CA ASP A 17 -10.06 14.43 9.55
C ASP A 17 -8.73 14.13 10.28
N ASP A 18 -8.19 15.08 11.04
CA ASP A 18 -6.99 14.87 11.86
C ASP A 18 -7.18 13.82 12.95
N PHE A 19 -8.34 13.79 13.62
CA PHE A 19 -8.67 12.75 14.58
C PHE A 19 -8.68 11.36 13.95
N VAL A 20 -9.36 11.18 12.81
CA VAL A 20 -9.43 9.89 12.10
C VAL A 20 -8.05 9.46 11.64
N ALA A 21 -7.26 10.37 11.05
CA ALA A 21 -5.90 10.09 10.64
C ALA A 21 -5.03 9.63 11.81
N VAL A 22 -5.09 10.32 12.96
CA VAL A 22 -4.35 9.93 14.16
C VAL A 22 -4.81 8.58 14.72
N CYS A 23 -6.12 8.30 14.72
CA CYS A 23 -6.65 7.00 15.17
C CYS A 23 -6.15 5.85 14.31
N TYR A 24 -6.06 6.05 12.99
CA TYR A 24 -5.65 5.00 12.07
C TYR A 24 -4.13 4.82 12.00
N PHE A 25 -3.39 5.93 11.92
CA PHE A 25 -1.94 5.95 11.67
C PHE A 25 -1.09 6.07 12.94
N GLY A 26 -1.70 6.39 14.08
CA GLY A 26 -1.00 6.61 15.34
C GLY A 26 -0.51 8.04 15.54
N ARG A 27 0.19 8.26 16.67
CA ARG A 27 0.63 9.59 17.15
C ARG A 27 2.12 9.86 17.06
N GLU A 28 2.94 8.82 16.86
CA GLU A 28 4.39 8.91 16.94
C GLU A 28 5.04 9.07 15.56
N GLY A 29 6.10 9.87 15.47
CA GLY A 29 6.80 10.15 14.21
C GLY A 29 6.09 11.14 13.30
N ASP A 30 6.75 11.49 12.20
CA ASP A 30 6.16 12.28 11.11
C ASP A 30 5.10 11.45 10.34
N TRP A 31 4.31 12.09 9.47
CA TRP A 31 3.23 11.40 8.77
C TRP A 31 3.72 10.29 7.83
N LEU A 32 4.89 10.45 7.20
CA LEU A 32 5.45 9.41 6.34
C LEU A 32 5.86 8.18 7.17
N ASP A 33 6.51 8.39 8.31
CA ASP A 33 6.83 7.32 9.27
C ASP A 33 5.59 6.54 9.68
N ARG A 34 4.49 7.26 9.93
CA ARG A 34 3.22 6.63 10.31
C ARG A 34 2.61 5.83 9.17
N CYS A 35 2.64 6.32 7.93
CA CYS A 35 2.22 5.55 6.74
C CYS A 35 3.01 4.25 6.62
N ILE A 36 4.34 4.33 6.73
CA ILE A 36 5.24 3.17 6.63
C ILE A 36 4.97 2.15 7.74
N ARG A 37 4.83 2.62 8.99
CA ARG A 37 4.56 1.75 10.14
C ARG A 37 3.20 1.10 10.04
N ARG A 38 2.18 1.82 9.57
CA ARG A 38 0.85 1.27 9.36
C ARG A 38 0.87 0.19 8.27
N ALA A 39 1.46 0.50 7.12
CA ALA A 39 1.63 -0.43 6.00
C ALA A 39 2.37 -1.72 6.42
N TYR A 40 3.36 -1.61 7.31
CA TYR A 40 4.04 -2.77 7.88
C TYR A 40 3.07 -3.67 8.64
N LEU A 41 2.13 -3.12 9.43
CA LEU A 41 1.16 -3.93 10.18
C LEU A 41 0.20 -4.70 9.26
N ASP A 42 -0.10 -4.18 8.08
CA ASP A 42 -0.98 -4.87 7.13
C ASP A 42 -0.25 -6.03 6.42
N MET A 43 1.07 -5.92 6.24
CA MET A 43 1.90 -6.94 5.62
C MET A 43 2.45 -7.96 6.62
N ASN A 44 2.81 -7.55 7.85
CA ASN A 44 3.56 -8.36 8.81
C ASN A 44 2.85 -9.67 9.22
N ARG A 45 1.52 -9.70 9.13
CA ARG A 45 0.69 -10.90 9.35
C ARG A 45 1.01 -12.04 8.41
N THR A 46 1.71 -11.76 7.32
CA THR A 46 2.17 -12.75 6.33
C THR A 46 3.62 -13.19 6.54
N LEU A 47 4.36 -12.53 7.44
CA LEU A 47 5.74 -12.88 7.74
C LEU A 47 5.75 -14.13 8.62
N HIS A 48 6.47 -15.14 8.18
CA HIS A 48 6.68 -16.38 8.92
C HIS A 48 8.14 -16.49 9.35
N GLY A 49 8.42 -17.20 10.43
CA GLY A 49 9.79 -17.41 10.92
C GLY A 49 10.36 -16.27 11.76
N MET A 50 9.60 -15.19 12.00
CA MET A 50 10.03 -14.07 12.86
C MET A 50 10.36 -14.50 14.29
N SER A 51 9.67 -15.51 14.83
CA SER A 51 9.94 -16.06 16.16
C SER A 51 11.33 -16.69 16.31
N LYS A 52 11.98 -17.05 15.19
CA LYS A 52 13.33 -17.64 15.18
C LYS A 52 14.44 -16.59 15.28
N LEU A 53 14.11 -15.30 15.19
CA LEU A 53 15.08 -14.20 15.22
C LEU A 53 15.49 -13.78 16.65
N GLY A 54 14.71 -14.13 17.68
CA GLY A 54 15.03 -13.71 19.06
C GLY A 54 15.21 -12.20 19.19
N GLU A 55 16.30 -11.75 19.81
CA GLU A 55 16.64 -10.31 19.96
C GLU A 55 16.96 -9.63 18.62
N LEU A 56 17.42 -10.37 17.60
CA LEU A 56 17.63 -9.82 16.25
C LEU A 56 16.32 -9.32 15.62
N HIS A 57 15.16 -9.72 16.18
CA HIS A 57 13.83 -9.30 15.73
C HIS A 57 13.59 -7.78 15.87
N SER A 58 14.15 -7.09 16.87
CA SER A 58 14.02 -5.63 16.98
C SER A 58 14.90 -4.90 15.95
N ASP A 59 16.05 -5.48 15.66
CA ASP A 59 17.11 -4.82 14.90
C ASP A 59 16.81 -4.84 13.41
N TRP A 60 16.37 -5.97 12.86
CA TRP A 60 15.97 -6.05 11.45
C TRP A 60 14.81 -5.12 11.14
N ARG A 61 13.78 -5.09 11.99
CA ARG A 61 12.57 -4.29 11.77
C ARG A 61 12.92 -2.81 11.74
N THR A 62 13.76 -2.37 12.67
CA THR A 62 14.22 -0.98 12.76
C THR A 62 15.06 -0.60 11.54
N ALA A 63 15.99 -1.46 11.11
CA ALA A 63 16.80 -1.25 9.92
C ALA A 63 15.93 -1.15 8.65
N MET A 64 14.96 -2.05 8.50
CA MET A 64 14.05 -2.07 7.36
C MET A 64 13.13 -0.85 7.30
N LEU A 65 12.59 -0.43 8.45
CA LEU A 65 11.80 0.81 8.56
C LEU A 65 12.61 2.02 8.10
N ARG A 66 13.87 2.12 8.55
CA ARG A 66 14.78 3.20 8.15
C ARG A 66 15.06 3.18 6.65
N VAL A 67 15.42 2.02 6.10
CA VAL A 67 15.72 1.88 4.67
C VAL A 67 14.51 2.24 3.81
N LEU A 68 13.32 1.78 4.17
CA LEU A 68 12.11 2.14 3.43
C LEU A 68 11.83 3.65 3.52
N LYS A 69 11.99 4.25 4.72
CA LYS A 69 11.84 5.71 4.88
C LYS A 69 12.79 6.48 3.98
N ASP A 70 14.07 6.09 3.96
CA ASP A 70 15.10 6.73 3.15
C ASP A 70 14.75 6.63 1.65
N ARG A 71 14.25 5.47 1.19
CA ARG A 71 13.80 5.30 -0.20
C ARG A 71 12.58 6.16 -0.53
N LEU A 72 11.58 6.21 0.35
CA LEU A 72 10.34 6.97 0.10
C LEU A 72 10.53 8.49 0.18
N THR A 73 11.51 8.96 0.96
CA THR A 73 11.84 10.40 1.08
C THR A 73 12.36 10.99 -0.24
N ILE A 74 12.83 10.14 -1.18
CA ILE A 74 13.26 10.58 -2.51
C ILE A 74 12.06 10.98 -3.39
N LEU A 75 10.91 10.33 -3.20
CA LEU A 75 9.76 10.48 -4.11
C LEU A 75 9.29 11.93 -4.27
N PRO A 76 9.11 12.73 -3.18
CA PRO A 76 8.70 14.13 -3.30
C PRO A 76 9.72 15.05 -3.97
N GLY A 77 11.02 14.68 -3.95
CA GLY A 77 12.12 15.49 -4.46
C GLY A 77 12.31 15.38 -5.98
N VAL A 78 11.73 14.36 -6.62
CA VAL A 78 11.79 14.18 -8.07
C VAL A 78 10.60 14.89 -8.71
N HIS A 79 10.89 15.86 -9.58
CA HIS A 79 9.85 16.74 -10.13
C HIS A 79 8.85 16.01 -11.04
N ALA A 80 9.34 15.08 -11.88
CA ALA A 80 8.54 14.39 -12.88
C ALA A 80 8.95 12.91 -12.95
N TRP A 81 8.10 12.06 -12.41
CA TRP A 81 8.26 10.62 -12.56
C TRP A 81 7.68 10.17 -13.90
N THR A 82 8.46 9.40 -14.64
CA THR A 82 7.94 8.56 -15.72
C THR A 82 7.62 7.18 -15.15
N GLN A 83 6.76 6.44 -15.85
CA GLN A 83 6.50 5.05 -15.49
C GLN A 83 7.78 4.22 -15.43
N ALA A 84 8.65 4.32 -16.44
CA ALA A 84 9.92 3.59 -16.47
C ALA A 84 10.85 3.93 -15.30
N SER A 85 10.94 5.22 -14.92
CA SER A 85 11.74 5.62 -13.76
C SER A 85 11.16 5.12 -12.45
N PHE A 86 9.83 5.10 -12.31
CA PHE A 86 9.17 4.61 -11.10
C PHE A 86 9.31 3.08 -10.99
N ASP A 87 9.10 2.35 -12.08
CA ASP A 87 9.28 0.89 -12.15
C ASP A 87 10.72 0.52 -11.74
N ALA A 88 11.73 1.23 -12.26
CA ALA A 88 13.13 1.03 -11.91
C ALA A 88 13.41 1.33 -10.42
N TRP A 89 12.97 2.49 -9.93
CA TRP A 89 13.13 2.84 -8.51
C TRP A 89 12.44 1.84 -7.58
N HIS A 90 11.26 1.34 -7.96
CA HIS A 90 10.51 0.37 -7.20
C HIS A 90 11.25 -0.97 -7.16
N HIS A 91 11.76 -1.45 -8.30
CA HIS A 91 12.52 -2.69 -8.36
C HIS A 91 13.75 -2.64 -7.45
N GLU A 92 14.55 -1.58 -7.56
CA GLU A 92 15.69 -1.34 -6.68
C GLU A 92 15.30 -1.30 -5.19
N SER A 93 14.14 -0.69 -4.88
CA SER A 93 13.66 -0.59 -3.50
C SER A 93 13.24 -1.95 -2.94
N VAL A 94 12.58 -2.79 -3.74
CA VAL A 94 12.28 -4.18 -3.36
C VAL A 94 13.57 -4.98 -3.12
N ASP A 95 14.52 -4.90 -4.03
CA ASP A 95 15.81 -5.60 -3.91
C ASP A 95 16.58 -5.13 -2.68
N MET A 96 16.59 -3.83 -2.40
CA MET A 96 17.23 -3.26 -1.21
C MET A 96 16.60 -3.81 0.07
N LEU A 97 15.26 -3.81 0.16
CA LEU A 97 14.56 -4.37 1.32
C LEU A 97 14.89 -5.85 1.51
N LYS A 98 14.86 -6.65 0.44
CA LYS A 98 15.21 -8.08 0.53
C LYS A 98 16.65 -8.29 0.99
N ARG A 99 17.59 -7.51 0.46
CA ARG A 99 19.01 -7.59 0.82
C ARG A 99 19.24 -7.27 2.29
N ILE A 100 18.78 -6.12 2.76
CA ILE A 100 18.93 -5.68 4.16
C ILE A 100 18.25 -6.67 5.11
N SER A 101 17.07 -7.16 4.73
CA SER A 101 16.37 -8.20 5.48
C SER A 101 17.26 -9.44 5.67
N SER A 102 17.90 -9.92 4.60
CA SER A 102 18.80 -11.06 4.65
C SER A 102 20.08 -10.78 5.47
N GLU A 103 20.66 -9.59 5.34
CA GLU A 103 21.84 -9.17 6.12
C GLU A 103 21.56 -9.15 7.63
N HIS A 104 20.32 -8.85 8.02
CA HIS A 104 19.84 -8.89 9.41
C HIS A 104 19.24 -10.26 9.80
N GLY A 105 19.50 -11.32 9.04
CA GLY A 105 19.14 -12.69 9.39
C GLY A 105 17.71 -13.12 9.01
N PHE A 106 16.93 -12.25 8.36
CA PHE A 106 15.59 -12.57 7.86
C PHE A 106 15.61 -12.74 6.33
N SER A 107 15.98 -13.93 5.84
CA SER A 107 16.11 -14.20 4.40
C SER A 107 14.79 -14.53 3.68
N SER A 108 13.67 -14.57 4.39
CA SER A 108 12.37 -15.00 3.85
C SER A 108 11.44 -13.86 3.42
N LEU A 109 11.94 -12.63 3.33
CA LEU A 109 11.13 -11.52 2.80
C LEU A 109 10.96 -11.68 1.29
N SER A 110 9.73 -11.94 0.85
CA SER A 110 9.42 -12.13 -0.56
C SER A 110 9.25 -10.81 -1.32
N VAL A 111 9.34 -10.84 -2.65
CA VAL A 111 8.95 -9.72 -3.52
C VAL A 111 7.54 -9.24 -3.19
N GLY A 112 6.60 -10.16 -3.03
CA GLY A 112 5.21 -9.83 -2.73
C GLY A 112 5.02 -9.13 -1.39
N GLN A 113 5.82 -9.43 -0.38
CA GLN A 113 5.82 -8.72 0.90
C GLN A 113 6.44 -7.33 0.78
N ALA A 114 7.60 -7.23 0.12
CA ALA A 114 8.30 -5.97 -0.08
C ALA A 114 7.47 -4.97 -0.90
N GLN A 115 6.90 -5.40 -2.04
CA GLN A 115 6.01 -4.54 -2.85
C GLN A 115 4.79 -4.09 -2.06
N LYS A 116 4.19 -4.98 -1.24
CA LYS A 116 2.98 -4.63 -0.48
C LYS A 116 3.28 -3.50 0.49
N TRP A 117 4.42 -3.59 1.17
CA TRP A 117 4.84 -2.58 2.12
C TRP A 117 5.12 -1.23 1.44
N ILE A 118 5.85 -1.23 0.32
CA ILE A 118 6.15 -0.02 -0.45
C ILE A 118 4.84 0.62 -0.96
N ASN A 119 4.02 -0.14 -1.67
CA ASN A 119 2.85 0.40 -2.38
C ASN A 119 1.78 0.92 -1.41
N ILE A 120 1.53 0.22 -0.30
CA ILE A 120 0.59 0.71 0.71
C ILE A 120 1.13 1.94 1.44
N SER A 121 2.45 2.03 1.68
CA SER A 121 3.05 3.24 2.25
C SER A 121 2.85 4.46 1.34
N VAL A 122 3.09 4.29 0.04
CA VAL A 122 2.88 5.33 -0.98
C VAL A 122 1.39 5.70 -1.05
N LYS A 123 0.48 4.72 -1.12
CA LYS A 123 -0.96 4.95 -1.16
C LYS A 123 -1.46 5.71 0.05
N TYR A 124 -0.99 5.38 1.25
CA TYR A 124 -1.34 6.11 2.46
C TYR A 124 -0.82 7.54 2.46
N ALA A 125 0.40 7.78 1.99
CA ALA A 125 0.94 9.13 1.87
C ALA A 125 0.10 9.98 0.89
N ILE A 126 -0.29 9.41 -0.25
CA ILE A 126 -1.22 10.05 -1.20
C ILE A 126 -2.57 10.33 -0.54
N ALA A 127 -3.16 9.35 0.15
CA ALA A 127 -4.48 9.46 0.76
C ALA A 127 -4.54 10.49 1.90
N LEU A 128 -3.46 10.64 2.67
CA LEU A 128 -3.36 11.67 3.71
C LEU A 128 -3.24 13.09 3.14
N GLY A 129 -2.85 13.19 1.86
CA GLY A 129 -2.83 14.41 1.08
C GLY A 129 -1.65 15.34 1.37
N GLU A 130 -1.53 16.35 0.51
CA GLU A 130 -0.42 17.31 0.48
C GLU A 130 -0.27 18.13 1.77
N ARG A 131 -1.33 18.26 2.57
CA ARG A 131 -1.26 18.93 3.88
C ARG A 131 -0.39 18.17 4.89
N ARG A 132 -0.38 16.83 4.83
CA ARG A 132 0.28 15.97 5.81
C ARG A 132 1.56 15.33 5.26
N VAL A 133 1.55 14.91 3.99
CA VAL A 133 2.71 14.31 3.33
C VAL A 133 2.98 15.01 1.99
N PRO A 134 3.57 16.22 2.01
CA PRO A 134 3.77 17.02 0.81
C PRO A 134 4.59 16.31 -0.28
N GLY A 135 4.20 16.50 -1.53
CA GLY A 135 4.87 16.06 -2.74
C GLY A 135 4.66 14.60 -3.13
N PHE A 136 3.93 13.80 -2.34
CA PHE A 136 3.63 12.42 -2.71
C PHE A 136 2.63 12.30 -3.86
N PHE A 137 1.83 13.34 -4.14
CA PHE A 137 0.96 13.32 -5.33
C PHE A 137 1.75 13.31 -6.65
N ARG A 138 3.06 13.60 -6.64
CA ARG A 138 3.94 13.52 -7.81
C ARG A 138 4.11 12.12 -8.40
N VAL A 139 3.84 11.07 -7.62
CA VAL A 139 3.87 9.68 -8.08
C VAL A 139 2.48 9.11 -8.36
N TYR A 140 1.41 9.91 -8.22
CA TYR A 140 0.02 9.45 -8.31
C TYR A 140 -0.26 8.64 -9.59
N ASP A 141 0.21 9.15 -10.73
CA ASP A 141 -0.08 8.57 -12.05
C ASP A 141 0.74 7.30 -12.35
N VAL A 142 1.85 7.10 -11.64
CA VAL A 142 2.84 6.05 -11.94
C VAL A 142 2.97 5.00 -10.84
N ALA A 143 2.41 5.26 -9.65
CA ALA A 143 2.50 4.35 -8.52
C ALA A 143 1.83 3.01 -8.82
N HIS A 144 2.44 1.94 -8.31
CA HIS A 144 1.97 0.57 -8.56
C HIS A 144 0.76 0.22 -7.70
N VAL A 145 -0.05 -0.74 -8.17
CA VAL A 145 -1.07 -1.35 -7.32
C VAL A 145 -0.44 -2.25 -6.26
N ALA A 146 -0.97 -2.20 -5.04
CA ALA A 146 -0.52 -3.02 -3.93
C ALA A 146 -1.15 -4.43 -3.97
N LEU A 147 -0.41 -5.45 -4.40
CA LEU A 147 -0.97 -6.80 -4.52
C LEU A 147 -1.31 -7.39 -3.14
N ASP A 148 -2.56 -7.82 -2.97
CA ASP A 148 -3.01 -8.71 -1.90
C ASP A 148 -4.12 -9.63 -2.42
N ASN A 149 -4.69 -10.44 -1.53
CA ASN A 149 -5.76 -11.37 -1.89
C ASN A 149 -6.98 -10.64 -2.47
N ILE A 150 -7.37 -9.48 -1.93
CA ILE A 150 -8.56 -8.76 -2.40
C ILE A 150 -8.32 -8.28 -3.83
N VAL A 151 -7.21 -7.58 -4.06
CA VAL A 151 -6.87 -7.07 -5.39
C VAL A 151 -6.74 -8.21 -6.39
N LEU A 152 -6.03 -9.29 -6.04
CA LEU A 152 -5.81 -10.41 -6.96
C LEU A 152 -7.08 -11.21 -7.26
N GLU A 153 -7.94 -11.46 -6.27
CA GLU A 153 -9.25 -12.10 -6.46
C GLU A 153 -10.07 -11.31 -7.50
N ARG A 154 -10.15 -9.99 -7.34
CA ARG A 154 -10.87 -9.13 -8.28
C ARG A 154 -10.27 -9.09 -9.67
N LEU A 155 -8.93 -9.06 -9.78
CA LEU A 155 -8.27 -9.10 -11.08
C LEU A 155 -8.53 -10.44 -11.79
N THR A 156 -8.57 -11.56 -11.05
CA THR A 156 -8.91 -12.87 -11.60
C THR A 156 -10.37 -12.96 -12.05
N GLU A 157 -11.32 -12.38 -11.30
CA GLU A 157 -12.72 -12.22 -11.74
C GLU A 157 -12.82 -11.44 -13.06
N LEU A 158 -11.89 -10.50 -13.30
CA LEU A 158 -11.80 -9.70 -14.52
C LEU A 158 -10.96 -10.35 -15.64
N GLY A 159 -10.58 -11.63 -15.49
CA GLY A 159 -9.91 -12.41 -16.53
C GLY A 159 -8.38 -12.39 -16.48
N MET A 160 -7.76 -11.87 -15.41
CA MET A 160 -6.33 -12.05 -15.18
C MET A 160 -6.04 -13.49 -14.74
N SER A 161 -5.05 -14.13 -15.36
CA SER A 161 -4.58 -15.44 -14.89
C SER A 161 -4.14 -15.38 -13.41
N PRO A 162 -4.56 -16.34 -12.58
CA PRO A 162 -4.16 -16.36 -11.18
C PRO A 162 -2.65 -16.57 -11.06
N LEU A 163 -2.07 -16.04 -9.98
CA LEU A 163 -0.67 -16.32 -9.63
C LEU A 163 -0.51 -17.81 -9.29
N GLY A 164 0.65 -18.39 -9.64
CA GLY A 164 0.98 -19.78 -9.28
C GLY A 164 1.20 -20.00 -7.77
N CYS A 165 1.20 -18.93 -6.96
CA CYS A 165 1.33 -18.98 -5.52
C CYS A 165 0.58 -17.82 -4.84
N ALA A 166 0.48 -17.85 -3.51
CA ALA A 166 -0.06 -16.71 -2.77
C ALA A 166 0.86 -15.49 -2.94
N TRP A 167 0.31 -14.28 -3.03
CA TRP A 167 1.10 -13.05 -3.22
C TRP A 167 2.21 -12.91 -2.19
N SER A 168 1.99 -13.29 -0.93
CA SER A 168 3.01 -13.18 0.13
C SER A 168 4.19 -14.14 -0.07
N ARG A 169 4.08 -15.11 -0.98
CA ARG A 169 5.15 -16.05 -1.39
C ARG A 169 5.68 -15.75 -2.79
N LEU A 170 5.15 -14.74 -3.48
CA LEU A 170 5.62 -14.32 -4.79
C LEU A 170 7.05 -13.78 -4.64
N ASP A 171 8.01 -14.43 -5.28
CA ASP A 171 9.42 -14.00 -5.20
C ASP A 171 10.07 -13.68 -6.55
N ASP A 172 9.29 -13.76 -7.63
CA ASP A 172 9.69 -13.35 -8.97
C ASP A 172 9.17 -11.93 -9.25
N TYR A 173 10.09 -10.98 -9.45
CA TYR A 173 9.73 -9.59 -9.75
C TYR A 173 9.12 -9.42 -11.14
N GLY A 174 9.48 -10.26 -12.11
CA GLY A 174 8.86 -10.27 -13.44
C GLY A 174 7.39 -10.68 -13.39
N GLN A 175 7.05 -11.68 -12.59
CA GLN A 175 5.66 -12.06 -12.32
C GLN A 175 4.88 -10.95 -11.63
N TYR A 176 5.50 -10.25 -10.67
CA TYR A 176 4.91 -9.05 -10.06
C TYR A 176 4.64 -7.96 -11.12
N MET A 177 5.61 -7.67 -11.98
CA MET A 177 5.48 -6.64 -13.02
C MET A 177 4.45 -6.99 -14.08
N ALA A 178 4.32 -8.27 -14.44
CA ALA A 178 3.27 -8.72 -15.36
C ALA A 178 1.86 -8.37 -14.86
N VAL A 179 1.63 -8.41 -13.54
CA VAL A 179 0.36 -7.94 -12.94
C VAL A 179 0.20 -6.43 -13.09
N GLN A 180 1.25 -5.64 -12.84
CA GLN A 180 1.21 -4.18 -13.00
C GLN A 180 0.93 -3.77 -14.45
N GLU A 181 1.54 -4.45 -15.41
CA GLU A 181 1.29 -4.26 -16.85
C GLU A 181 -0.13 -4.65 -17.24
N TRP A 182 -0.63 -5.77 -16.70
CA TRP A 182 -2.00 -6.19 -16.94
C TRP A 182 -3.00 -5.15 -16.45
N VAL A 183 -2.82 -4.61 -15.23
CA VAL A 183 -3.68 -3.54 -14.70
C VAL A 183 -3.63 -2.31 -15.61
N ARG A 184 -2.43 -1.81 -15.94
CA ARG A 184 -2.25 -0.64 -16.82
C ARG A 184 -2.89 -0.82 -18.20
N LYS A 185 -2.97 -2.05 -18.71
CA LYS A 185 -3.58 -2.37 -20.01
C LYS A 185 -5.11 -2.47 -19.96
N ASN A 186 -5.68 -2.91 -18.84
CA ASN A 186 -7.10 -3.28 -18.75
C ASN A 186 -7.97 -2.25 -18.00
N PHE A 187 -7.36 -1.27 -17.33
CA PHE A 187 -8.08 -0.17 -16.68
C PHE A 187 -7.83 1.15 -17.41
N PRO A 188 -8.87 1.99 -17.60
CA PRO A 188 -8.72 3.30 -18.24
C PRO A 188 -8.15 4.37 -17.29
N THR A 189 -8.11 4.09 -15.99
CA THR A 189 -7.65 4.98 -14.92
C THR A 189 -6.19 4.71 -14.57
N VAL A 190 -5.57 5.60 -13.78
CA VAL A 190 -4.23 5.35 -13.23
C VAL A 190 -4.28 4.19 -12.23
N PRO A 191 -3.15 3.50 -11.96
CA PRO A 191 -3.19 2.26 -11.16
C PRO A 191 -3.73 2.45 -9.74
N VAL A 192 -3.43 3.58 -9.09
CA VAL A 192 -3.92 3.87 -7.72
C VAL A 192 -5.45 4.00 -7.66
N GLU A 193 -6.07 4.57 -8.70
CA GLU A 193 -7.53 4.67 -8.85
C GLU A 193 -8.13 3.30 -9.16
N ALA A 194 -7.50 2.53 -10.06
CA ALA A 194 -7.93 1.16 -10.36
C ALA A 194 -7.93 0.30 -9.08
N GLU A 195 -6.90 0.41 -8.24
CA GLU A 195 -6.84 -0.27 -6.94
C GLU A 195 -7.96 0.19 -6.01
N TYR A 196 -8.24 1.50 -5.93
CA TYR A 196 -9.32 2.03 -5.11
C TYR A 196 -10.68 1.43 -5.51
N ASP A 197 -10.97 1.37 -6.80
CA ASP A 197 -12.20 0.77 -7.32
C ASP A 197 -12.29 -0.72 -7.01
N LEU A 198 -11.20 -1.46 -7.16
CA LEU A 198 -11.15 -2.90 -6.84
C LEU A 198 -11.45 -3.17 -5.36
N TRP A 199 -11.03 -2.27 -4.47
CA TRP A 199 -11.30 -2.36 -3.04
C TRP A 199 -12.74 -2.03 -2.65
N LEU A 200 -13.36 -1.05 -3.32
CA LEU A 200 -14.70 -0.59 -2.94
C LEU A 200 -15.82 -1.32 -3.66
N ARG A 201 -15.55 -2.04 -4.75
CA ARG A 201 -16.56 -2.84 -5.43
C ARG A 201 -17.17 -3.86 -4.45
N PRO A 202 -18.51 -3.85 -4.25
CA PRO A 202 -19.19 -4.89 -3.51
C PRO A 202 -18.88 -6.25 -4.10
N ARG A 203 -18.82 -7.31 -3.29
CA ARG A 203 -18.84 -8.67 -3.85
C ARG A 203 -20.19 -8.85 -4.55
N VAL A 204 -20.14 -9.24 -5.82
CA VAL A 204 -21.36 -9.66 -6.52
C VAL A 204 -21.62 -11.07 -5.99
N ASP A 205 -22.53 -11.19 -5.04
CA ASP A 205 -22.97 -12.51 -4.57
C ASP A 205 -23.73 -13.17 -5.71
N VAL A 206 -23.08 -14.12 -6.38
CA VAL A 206 -23.63 -14.87 -7.52
C VAL A 206 -24.80 -15.79 -7.07
N ASP A 207 -24.99 -15.98 -5.76
CA ASP A 207 -26.00 -16.88 -5.19
C ASP A 207 -27.38 -16.22 -4.95
N ALA A 208 -27.54 -14.93 -5.25
CA ALA A 208 -28.79 -14.19 -5.00
C ALA A 208 -29.79 -14.20 -6.19
N GLU A 209 -29.39 -14.68 -7.37
CA GLU A 209 -30.27 -14.75 -8.55
C GLU A 209 -30.98 -16.10 -8.71
N GLU A 210 -30.43 -17.22 -8.22
CA GLU A 210 -31.10 -18.54 -8.30
C GLU A 210 -32.27 -18.70 -7.31
N SER A 211 -32.36 -17.85 -6.28
CA SER A 211 -33.45 -17.88 -5.29
C SER A 211 -34.64 -16.95 -5.62
N ARG A 212 -34.62 -16.32 -6.81
CA ARG A 212 -35.74 -15.49 -7.30
C ARG A 212 -36.54 -16.12 -8.44
N GLU A 213 -36.14 -17.30 -8.90
CA GLU A 213 -36.86 -18.07 -9.93
C GLU A 213 -37.38 -19.44 -9.43
N SER A 214 -37.45 -19.66 -8.11
CA SER A 214 -38.07 -20.85 -7.51
C SER A 214 -39.40 -20.57 -6.81
#